data_AF-V5YN85-F1
#
_entry.id   AF-V5YN85-F1
#
_cell.length_a   1.000
_cell.length_b   1.000
_cell.length_c   1.000
_cell.angle_alpha   90.00
_cell.angle_beta   90.00
_cell.angle_gamma   90.00
#
_symmetry.space_group_name_H-M   'P 1'
#
loop_
_entity.id
_entity.type
_entity.pdbx_description
1 polymer ?
#
loop_
_entity_poly.entity_id
_entity_poly.type
_entity_poly.pdbx_seq_one_letter_code
_entity_poly.pdbx_strand_id
1 'polypeptide(L)' 'MDISSLERGKRYTFHIKPFEPAEGDPIAVEPKTRQFVGPRDIGANGMPSTPFVEVARDDGTCHLLALDTISRVELT' A
#
# COMPACT_ATOMS: atom_id res chain seq x y z
N MET A 1 -7.30 10.67 0.12
CA MET A 1 -7.77 10.45 -1.27
C MET A 1 -8.15 8.99 -1.44
N ASP A 2 -9.04 8.66 -2.38
CA ASP A 2 -9.33 7.27 -2.74
C ASP A 2 -8.18 6.71 -3.60
N ILE A 3 -7.83 5.45 -3.40
CA ILE A 3 -6.77 4.75 -4.13
C ILE A 3 -7.09 4.65 -5.62
N SER A 4 -8.38 4.56 -5.97
CA SER A 4 -8.85 4.55 -7.36
C SER A 4 -8.50 5.84 -8.14
N SER A 5 -8.25 6.94 -7.43
CA SER A 5 -7.95 8.27 -8.00
C SER A 5 -6.45 8.56 -8.15
N LEU A 6 -5.58 7.62 -7.77
CA LEU A 6 -4.13 7.85 -7.83
C LEU A 6 -3.62 7.83 -9.27
N GLU A 7 -2.74 8.76 -9.59
CA GLU A 7 -2.13 8.90 -10.91
C GLU A 7 -0.78 8.20 -10.94
N ARG A 8 -0.57 7.34 -11.94
CA ARG A 8 0.69 6.60 -12.11
C ARG A 8 1.86 7.57 -12.23
N GLY A 9 2.94 7.25 -11.54
CA GLY A 9 4.16 8.06 -11.53
C GLY A 9 4.16 9.20 -10.52
N LYS A 10 3.04 9.54 -9.86
CA LYS A 10 3.02 10.52 -8.78
C LYS A 10 3.43 9.91 -7.45
N ARG A 11 3.98 10.75 -6.56
CA ARG A 11 4.39 10.36 -5.21
C ARG A 11 3.29 10.67 -4.21
N TYR A 12 3.02 9.69 -3.36
CA TYR A 12 2.00 9.78 -2.33
C TYR A 12 2.56 9.27 -1.01
N THR A 13 2.08 9.84 0.09
CA THR A 13 2.32 9.33 1.43
C THR A 13 1.19 8.35 1.76
N PHE A 14 1.57 7.08 1.92
CA PHE A 14 0.68 6.00 2.31
C PHE A 14 0.74 5.85 3.83
N HIS A 15 -0.40 6.06 4.48
CA HIS A 15 -0.55 5.79 5.91
C HIS A 15 -1.13 4.39 6.06
N ILE A 16 -0.45 3.53 6.80
CA ILE A 16 -0.83 2.15 7.03
C ILE A 16 -1.48 2.04 8.41
N LYS A 17 -2.51 1.20 8.55
CA LYS A 17 -3.16 0.93 9.82
C LYS A 17 -2.14 0.40 10.83
N PRO A 18 -2.24 0.78 12.12
CA PRO A 18 -1.46 0.14 13.18
C PRO A 18 -1.67 -1.37 13.16
N PHE A 19 -0.63 -2.13 13.46
CA PHE A 19 -0.75 -3.57 13.65
C PHE A 19 -1.17 -3.84 15.09
N GLU A 20 -2.29 -4.53 15.27
CA GLU A 20 -2.81 -4.95 16.58
C GLU A 20 -2.45 -6.43 16.81
N PRO A 21 -1.38 -6.73 17.56
CA PRO A 21 -1.06 -8.10 17.93
C PRO A 21 -2.07 -8.66 18.93
N ALA A 22 -2.18 -10.00 19.01
CA ALA A 22 -3.07 -10.68 19.96
C ALA A 22 -2.70 -10.42 21.43
N GLU A 23 -1.42 -10.16 21.70
CA GLU A 23 -0.93 -9.76 23.01
C GLU A 23 0.02 -8.57 22.84
N GLY A 24 -0.12 -7.56 23.70
CA GLY A 24 0.71 -6.35 23.72
C GLY A 24 0.03 -5.12 23.13
N ASP A 25 0.81 -4.03 23.05
CA ASP A 25 0.34 -2.74 22.55
C ASP A 25 0.34 -2.69 21.01
N PRO A 26 -0.56 -1.91 20.38
CA PRO A 26 -0.54 -1.68 18.95
C PRO A 26 0.79 -1.13 18.47
N ILE A 27 1.33 -1.72 17.40
CA ILE A 27 2.58 -1.26 16.79
C ILE A 27 2.23 -0.16 15.78
N ALA A 28 2.65 1.06 16.10
CA ALA A 28 2.52 2.20 15.19
C ALA A 28 3.39 1.99 13.94
N VAL A 29 2.80 2.22 12.77
CA VAL A 29 3.51 2.15 11.49
C VAL A 29 3.71 3.55 10.95
N GLU A 30 4.97 3.92 10.73
CA GLU A 30 5.28 5.22 10.15
C GLU A 30 4.75 5.32 8.70
N PRO A 31 4.16 6.47 8.32
CA PRO A 31 3.74 6.73 6.95
C PRO A 31 4.93 6.68 5.99
N LYS A 32 4.72 6.14 4.79
CA LYS A 32 5.79 6.01 3.79
C LYS A 32 5.42 6.72 2.50
N THR A 33 6.29 7.61 2.04
CA THR A 33 6.17 8.24 0.73
C THR A 33 6.70 7.31 -0.35
N ARG A 34 5.88 6.98 -1.34
CA ARG A 34 6.22 6.09 -2.44
C ARG A 34 5.61 6.59 -3.74
N GLN A 35 6.20 6.22 -4.88
CA GLN A 35 5.62 6.52 -6.18
C GLN A 35 4.54 5.48 -6.51
N PHE A 36 3.35 5.91 -6.91
CA PHE A 36 2.29 4.98 -7.33
C PHE A 36 2.62 4.41 -8.70
N VAL A 37 2.62 3.08 -8.82
CA VAL A 37 2.87 2.36 -10.08
C VAL A 37 1.55 1.92 -10.70
N GLY A 38 0.66 1.31 -9.91
CA GLY A 38 -0.66 0.89 -10.36
C GLY A 38 -1.32 -0.15 -9.46
N PRO A 39 -2.57 -0.53 -9.72
CA PRO A 39 -3.18 -1.70 -9.10
C PRO A 39 -2.59 -2.99 -9.67
N ARG A 40 -2.47 -4.02 -8.83
CA ARG A 40 -1.98 -5.33 -9.23
C ARG A 40 -2.71 -6.45 -8.50
N ASP A 41 -3.28 -7.38 -9.24
CA ASP A 41 -3.91 -8.57 -8.69
C ASP A 41 -2.87 -9.68 -8.51
N ILE A 42 -2.82 -10.27 -7.32
CA ILE A 42 -1.87 -11.33 -6.95
C ILE A 42 -2.62 -12.54 -6.40
N GLY A 43 -2.35 -13.71 -6.95
CA GLY A 43 -2.91 -14.98 -6.48
C GLY A 43 -2.14 -16.16 -7.07
N ALA A 44 -2.25 -17.33 -6.42
CA ALA A 44 -1.74 -18.56 -6.97
C ALA A 44 -2.56 -18.99 -8.20
N ASN A 45 -1.92 -19.69 -9.15
CA ASN A 45 -2.62 -20.20 -10.32
C ASN A 45 -3.80 -21.09 -9.92
N GLY A 46 -4.98 -20.79 -10.45
CA GLY A 46 -6.22 -21.52 -10.15
C GLY A 46 -6.94 -21.08 -8.87
N MET A 47 -6.43 -20.09 -8.14
CA MET A 47 -7.08 -19.49 -6.97
C MET A 47 -7.56 -18.06 -7.27
N PRO A 48 -8.57 -17.54 -6.55
CA PRO A 48 -8.95 -16.14 -6.63
C PRO A 48 -7.75 -15.23 -6.35
N SER A 49 -7.56 -14.20 -7.19
CA SER A 49 -6.53 -13.19 -6.97
C SER A 49 -7.04 -12.11 -6.03
N THR A 50 -6.12 -11.55 -5.25
CA THR A 50 -6.37 -10.44 -4.32
C THR A 50 -5.77 -9.16 -4.88
N PRO A 51 -6.48 -8.02 -4.83
CA PRO A 51 -5.98 -6.75 -5.32
C PRO A 51 -4.99 -6.10 -4.34
N PHE A 52 -3.86 -5.62 -4.89
CA PHE A 52 -2.84 -4.84 -4.20
C PHE A 52 -2.58 -3.51 -4.93
N VAL A 53 -1.95 -2.59 -4.21
CA VAL A 53 -1.36 -1.37 -4.79
C VAL A 53 0.13 -1.58 -4.95
N GLU A 54 0.61 -1.49 -6.19
CA GLU A 54 2.02 -1.50 -6.51
C GLU A 54 2.59 -0.09 -6.40
N VAL A 55 3.69 0.04 -5.66
CA VAL A 55 4.39 1.29 -5.43
C VAL A 55 5.89 1.11 -5.61
N ALA A 56 6.57 2.13 -6.13
CA ALA A 56 8.02 2.15 -6.24
C ALA A 56 8.63 2.94 -5.07
N ARG A 57 9.72 2.39 -4.52
CA ARG A 57 10.59 3.02 -3.53
C ARG A 57 11.59 3.96 -4.21
N ASP A 58 12.30 4.73 -3.40
CA ASP A 58 13.35 5.65 -3.86
C ASP A 58 14.55 4.91 -4.46
N ASP A 59 14.78 3.67 -4.06
CA ASP A 59 15.81 2.78 -4.61
C ASP A 59 15.39 2.10 -5.93
N GLY A 60 14.19 2.42 -6.45
CA GLY A 60 13.64 1.84 -7.67
C GLY A 60 12.99 0.46 -7.51
N THR A 61 13.02 -0.13 -6.31
CA THR A 61 12.37 -1.42 -6.06
C THR A 61 10.85 -1.27 -5.92
N CYS A 62 10.10 -2.26 -6.39
CA CYS A 62 8.64 -2.28 -6.34
C CYS A 62 8.13 -3.06 -5.14
N HIS A 63 7.09 -2.52 -4.50
CA HIS A 63 6.45 -3.04 -3.31
C HIS A 63 4.95 -3.17 -3.53
N LEU A 64 4.35 -4.20 -2.92
CA LEU A 64 2.91 -4.39 -2.90
C LEU A 64 2.36 -4.00 -1.54
N LEU A 65 1.31 -3.20 -1.55
CA LEU A 65 0.56 -2.79 -0.36
C LEU A 65 -0.86 -3.36 -0.46
N ALA A 66 -1.28 -4.08 0.57
CA ALA A 66 -2.64 -4.62 0.63
C ALA A 66 -3.62 -3.47 0.87
N LEU A 67 -4.70 -3.40 0.07
CA LEU A 67 -5.65 -2.28 0.08
C LEU A 67 -6.30 -2.08 1.46
N ASP A 68 -6.61 -3.16 2.14
CA ASP A 68 -7.24 -3.20 3.46
C ASP A 68 -6.34 -2.64 4.58
N THR A 69 -5.03 -2.67 4.39
CA THR A 69 -4.06 -2.13 5.36
C THR A 69 -3.84 -0.62 5.22
N ILE A 70 -4.24 -0.01 4.11
CA ILE A 70 -4.06 1.44 3.88
C ILE A 70 -5.18 2.20 4.58
N SER A 71 -4.84 3.11 5.50
CA SER A 71 -5.80 3.92 6.24
C SER A 71 -6.15 5.23 5.52
N ARG A 72 -5.15 5.88 4.92
CA ARG A 72 -5.31 7.09 4.10
C ARG A 72 -4.13 7.27 3.15
N VAL A 73 -4.36 8.01 2.07
CA VAL A 73 -3.34 8.40 1.09
C VAL A 73 -3.40 9.91 0.85
N GLU A 74 -2.23 10.55 0.81
CA GLU A 74 -2.04 11.99 0.65
C GLU A 74 -1.05 12.28 -0.48
N LEU A 75 -1.36 13.25 -1.34
CA LEU A 75 -0.44 13.72 -2.39
C LEU A 75 0.73 14.46 -1.73
N THR A 76 1.96 14.15 -2.15
CA THR A 76 3.19 14.82 -1.68
C THR A 76 3.55 16.00 -2.57
#